data_AF-A0A1W9KNQ7-F1
#
_entry.id   AF-A0A1W9KNQ7-F1
#
_cell.length_a   1.000
_cell.length_b   1.000
_cell.length_c   1.000
_cell.angle_alpha   90.00
_cell.angle_beta   90.00
_cell.angle_gamma   90.00
#
_symmetry.space_group_name_H-M   'P 1'
#
loop_
_entity.id
_entity.type
_entity.pdbx_description
1 polymer ?
#
loop_
_entity_poly.entity_id
_entity_poly.type
_entity_poly.pdbx_seq_one_letter_code
_entity_poly.pdbx_strand_id
1 'polypeptide(L)'
;MSKVTGLASFTKRGQQSIPAENVAETAVAATPAAPPSPHARARAQKAVVAMSFRITRQDWERVHQLAITEGVSINTLTLRGLSKLFEERGLPGMTIN
;
A
#
# COMPACT_ATOMS: atom_id res chain seq x y z
N MET A 1 23.10 -28.32 -27.95
CA MET A 1 22.73 -28.62 -26.56
C MET A 1 22.15 -27.36 -25.94
N SER A 2 20.82 -27.27 -25.77
CA SER A 2 20.14 -26.06 -25.31
C SER A 2 19.68 -26.26 -23.87
N LYS A 3 20.28 -25.54 -22.92
CA LYS A 3 19.93 -25.61 -21.49
C LYS A 3 18.66 -24.76 -21.25
N VAL A 4 17.55 -25.43 -20.96
CA VAL A 4 16.30 -24.79 -20.53
C VAL A 4 16.53 -24.12 -19.18
N THR A 5 16.64 -22.79 -19.17
CA THR A 5 16.75 -21.98 -17.96
C THR A 5 15.48 -21.17 -17.83
N GLY A 6 14.56 -21.66 -17.00
CA GLY A 6 13.33 -20.97 -16.65
C GLY A 6 13.03 -21.19 -15.17
N LEU A 7 12.51 -20.16 -14.50
CA LEU A 7 12.14 -20.16 -13.08
C LEU A 7 11.23 -21.35 -12.67
N ALA A 8 10.57 -22.01 -13.63
CA ALA A 8 9.72 -23.17 -13.43
C ALA A 8 10.45 -24.43 -12.92
N SER A 9 11.78 -24.50 -13.02
CA SER A 9 12.55 -25.66 -12.53
C SER A 9 12.64 -25.76 -11.01
N PHE A 10 12.24 -24.72 -10.27
CA PHE A 10 12.40 -24.64 -8.82
C PHE A 10 11.16 -25.05 -8.01
N THR A 11 10.00 -25.31 -8.61
CA THR A 11 8.76 -25.65 -7.87
C THR A 11 8.44 -27.14 -7.82
N LYS A 12 9.39 -28.03 -8.15
CA LYS A 12 9.14 -29.47 -8.15
C LYS A 12 10.07 -30.25 -7.25
N ARG A 13 9.79 -30.23 -5.94
CA ARG A 13 10.08 -31.34 -5.01
C ARG A 13 9.33 -31.18 -3.69
N GLY A 14 8.40 -32.09 -3.40
CA GLY A 14 7.78 -32.11 -2.07
C GLY A 14 6.50 -32.90 -1.84
N GLN A 15 6.22 -33.99 -2.57
CA GLN A 15 5.35 -35.05 -2.05
C GLN A 15 5.99 -36.40 -2.38
N GLN A 16 6.23 -37.16 -1.32
CA GLN A 16 7.09 -38.34 -1.24
C GLN A 16 6.37 -39.62 -1.72
N SER A 17 7.16 -40.53 -2.30
CA SER A 17 7.09 -42.00 -2.34
C SER A 17 5.75 -42.78 -2.20
N ILE A 18 5.33 -43.41 -3.31
CA ILE A 18 4.91 -44.83 -3.64
C ILE A 18 4.25 -45.75 -2.56
N PRO A 19 3.51 -46.84 -2.93
CA PRO A 19 2.48 -47.12 -3.97
C PRO A 19 1.21 -47.87 -3.42
N ALA A 20 0.27 -48.15 -4.33
CA ALA A 20 -0.62 -49.33 -4.39
C ALA A 20 -2.09 -49.23 -3.91
N GLU A 21 -2.96 -49.46 -4.92
CA GLU A 21 -4.24 -50.17 -4.88
C GLU A 21 -5.47 -49.59 -4.15
N ASN A 22 -6.58 -49.79 -4.85
CA ASN A 22 -7.96 -49.96 -4.39
C ASN A 22 -8.98 -48.82 -4.55
N VAL A 23 -9.91 -49.14 -5.45
CA VAL A 23 -11.36 -48.87 -5.54
C VAL A 23 -11.84 -47.43 -5.70
N ALA A 24 -12.68 -47.33 -6.72
CA ALA A 24 -13.61 -46.25 -7.01
C ALA A 24 -14.48 -45.83 -5.82
N GLU A 25 -15.14 -44.68 -6.03
CA GLU A 25 -16.56 -44.43 -5.71
C GLU A 25 -16.81 -43.13 -4.90
N THR A 26 -17.29 -42.14 -5.65
CA THR A 26 -18.49 -41.32 -5.37
C THR A 26 -18.59 -40.40 -4.14
N ALA A 27 -19.03 -39.18 -4.49
CA ALA A 27 -19.90 -38.25 -3.77
C ALA A 27 -19.31 -37.19 -2.83
N VAL A 28 -19.42 -35.94 -3.33
CA VAL A 28 -20.10 -34.79 -2.71
C VAL A 28 -19.79 -34.49 -1.23
N ALA A 29 -19.07 -33.40 -1.01
CA ALA A 29 -19.43 -32.43 0.02
C ALA A 29 -18.76 -31.07 -0.26
N ALA A 30 -19.58 -30.10 -0.68
CA ALA A 30 -19.22 -28.69 -0.65
C ALA A 30 -18.82 -28.29 0.77
N THR A 31 -17.63 -27.71 0.94
CA THR A 31 -17.18 -27.12 2.20
C THR A 31 -17.18 -25.59 2.07
N PRO A 32 -17.65 -24.86 3.09
CA PRO A 32 -18.21 -23.52 2.95
C PRO A 32 -17.14 -22.43 2.84
N ALA A 33 -17.56 -21.32 2.22
CA ALA A 33 -16.86 -20.06 2.15
C ALA A 33 -16.18 -19.67 3.48
N ALA A 34 -14.86 -19.46 3.40
CA ALA A 34 -14.08 -18.90 4.49
C ALA A 34 -14.63 -17.53 4.91
N PRO A 35 -14.65 -17.21 6.22
CA PRO A 35 -15.13 -15.92 6.71
C PRO A 35 -14.25 -14.77 6.18
N PRO A 36 -14.84 -13.60 5.86
CA PRO A 36 -14.07 -12.44 5.42
C PRO A 36 -13.09 -12.03 6.52
N SER A 37 -11.81 -11.88 6.17
CA SER A 37 -10.80 -11.40 7.11
C SER A 37 -11.20 -10.04 7.69
N PRO A 38 -10.91 -9.74 8.98
CA PRO A 38 -11.36 -8.53 9.66
C PRO A 38 -10.64 -7.25 9.20
N HIS A 39 -9.78 -7.33 8.18
CA HIS A 39 -9.15 -6.16 7.57
C HIS A 39 -9.87 -5.76 6.28
N ALA A 40 -11.19 -5.57 6.38
CA ALA A 40 -11.90 -4.77 5.40
C ALA A 40 -11.28 -3.36 5.44
N ARG A 41 -10.48 -3.01 4.43
CA ARG A 41 -9.92 -1.67 4.29
C ARG A 41 -11.08 -0.70 4.16
N ALA A 42 -11.37 0.02 5.24
CA ALA A 42 -12.35 1.10 5.20
C ALA A 42 -11.80 2.21 4.29
N ARG A 43 -12.55 2.53 3.23
CA ARG A 43 -12.29 3.77 2.47
C ARG A 43 -12.54 4.95 3.41
N ALA A 44 -11.56 5.83 3.56
CA ALA A 44 -11.78 7.09 4.26
C ALA A 44 -12.88 7.89 3.52
N GLN A 45 -13.96 8.23 4.25
CA GLN A 45 -15.13 8.95 3.74
C GLN A 45 -14.99 10.49 3.80
N LYS A 46 -13.78 11.03 3.99
CA LYS A 46 -13.59 12.49 3.99
C LYS A 46 -13.24 12.97 2.58
N ALA A 47 -13.80 14.11 2.17
CA ALA A 47 -13.49 14.80 0.93
C ALA A 47 -12.06 15.36 0.94
N VAL A 48 -11.08 14.46 0.98
CA VAL A 48 -9.65 14.78 1.00
C VAL A 48 -9.09 14.46 -0.37
N VAL A 49 -8.41 15.44 -0.97
CA VAL A 49 -7.72 15.29 -2.25
C VAL A 49 -6.25 14.99 -1.99
N ALA A 50 -5.76 13.89 -2.56
CA ALA A 50 -4.33 13.60 -2.57
C ALA A 50 -3.64 14.48 -3.62
N MET A 51 -2.56 15.15 -3.23
CA MET A 51 -1.78 16.00 -4.12
C MET A 51 -0.31 15.58 -4.10
N SER A 52 0.30 15.56 -5.28
CA SER A 52 1.71 15.22 -5.47
C SER A 52 2.44 16.40 -6.08
N PHE A 53 3.59 16.77 -5.50
CA PHE A 53 4.45 17.83 -6.00
C PHE A 53 5.74 17.26 -6.57
N ARG A 54 6.24 17.87 -7.65
CA ARG A 54 7.57 17.60 -8.18
C ARG A 54 8.48 18.72 -7.75
N ILE A 55 9.43 18.40 -6.88
CA ILE A 55 10.45 19.33 -6.38
C ILE A 55 11.82 18.68 -6.54
N THR A 56 12.88 19.48 -6.46
CA THR A 56 14.23 18.94 -6.48
C THR A 56 14.49 18.08 -5.25
N ARG A 57 15.47 17.16 -5.35
CA ARG A 57 15.88 16.35 -4.20
C ARG A 57 16.35 17.21 -3.03
N GLN A 58 17.08 18.29 -3.30
CA GLN A 58 17.60 19.20 -2.29
C GLN A 58 16.47 19.94 -1.55
N ASP A 59 15.45 20.41 -2.26
CA ASP A 59 14.32 21.10 -1.63
C ASP A 59 13.46 20.14 -0.81
N TRP A 60 13.30 18.90 -1.28
CA TRP A 60 12.63 17.86 -0.50
C TRP A 60 13.34 17.61 0.83
N GLU A 61 14.68 17.51 0.83
CA GLU A 61 15.45 17.31 2.06
C GLU A 61 15.30 18.48 3.03
N ARG A 62 15.31 19.72 2.53
CA ARG A 62 15.09 20.93 3.35
C ARG A 62 13.72 20.91 4.02
N VAL A 63 12.65 20.63 3.26
CA VAL A 63 11.28 20.55 3.79
C VAL A 63 11.16 19.41 4.81
N HIS A 64 11.76 18.27 4.51
CA HIS A 64 11.74 17.11 5.39
C HIS A 64 12.47 17.38 6.71
N GLN A 65 13.66 18.00 6.67
CA GLN A 65 14.39 18.39 7.87
C GLN A 65 13.61 19.42 8.69
N LEU A 66 13.02 20.43 8.05
CA LEU A 66 12.19 21.43 8.74
C LEU A 66 11.00 20.77 9.47
N ALA A 67 10.31 19.84 8.78
CA ALA A 67 9.21 19.09 9.37
C ALA A 67 9.64 18.27 10.60
N ILE A 68 10.82 17.61 10.54
CA ILE A 68 11.40 16.88 11.69
C ILE A 68 11.69 17.84 12.84
N THR A 69 12.33 18.98 12.58
CA THR A 69 12.70 19.94 13.63
C THR A 69 11.49 20.54 14.32
N GLU A 70 10.39 20.74 13.59
CA GLU A 70 9.12 21.23 14.15
C GLU A 70 8.26 20.12 14.78
N GLY A 71 8.63 18.84 14.61
CA GLY A 71 7.86 17.70 15.10
C GLY A 71 6.50 17.54 14.42
N VAL A 72 6.34 18.02 13.18
CA VAL A 72 5.09 17.94 12.41
C VAL A 72 5.26 17.11 11.14
N SER A 73 4.14 16.65 10.57
CA SER A 73 4.18 15.99 9.26
C SER A 73 4.48 16.98 8.13
N ILE A 74 5.11 16.50 7.05
CA ILE A 74 5.33 17.31 5.84
C ILE A 74 4.02 17.88 5.29
N ASN A 75 2.93 17.10 5.33
CA ASN A 75 1.62 17.57 4.87
C ASN A 75 1.12 18.75 5.71
N THR A 76 1.24 18.65 7.04
CA THR A 76 0.88 19.73 7.97
C THR A 76 1.70 20.99 7.71
N LEU A 77 3.01 20.84 7.56
CA LEU A 77 3.92 21.96 7.26
C LEU A 77 3.55 22.63 5.92
N THR A 78 3.26 21.83 4.91
CA THR A 78 2.87 22.32 3.57
C THR A 78 1.54 23.08 3.64
N LEU A 79 0.54 22.55 4.36
CA LEU A 79 -0.75 23.23 4.54
C LEU A 79 -0.60 24.53 5.32
N ARG A 80 0.25 24.58 6.35
CA ARG A 80 0.57 25.83 7.06
C ARG A 80 1.18 26.88 6.13
N GLY A 81 2.15 26.48 5.31
CA GLY A 81 2.77 27.36 4.34
C GLY A 81 1.76 27.91 3.32
N LEU A 82 0.88 27.05 2.80
CA LEU A 82 -0.18 27.47 1.88
C LEU A 82 -1.23 28.35 2.56
N SER A 83 -1.63 28.05 3.80
CA SER A 83 -2.57 28.88 4.58
C SER A 83 -2.01 30.29 4.77
N LYS A 84 -0.75 30.38 5.19
CA LYS A 84 -0.08 31.67 5.37
C LYS A 84 -0.02 32.45 4.06
N LEU A 85 0.29 31.80 2.94
CA LEU A 85 0.27 32.44 1.63
C LEU A 85 -1.13 32.94 1.24
N PHE A 86 -2.20 32.22 1.61
CA PHE A 86 -3.58 32.68 1.38
C PHE A 86 -3.87 33.94 2.19
N GLU A 87 -3.54 33.92 3.48
CA GLU A 87 -3.73 35.05 4.39
C GLU A 87 -2.95 36.30 3.93
N GLU A 88 -1.70 36.13 3.48
CA GLU A 88 -0.88 37.19 2.89
C GLU A 88 -1.50 37.82 1.63
N ARG A 89 -2.39 37.09 0.94
CA ARG A 89 -3.14 37.58 -0.22
C ARG A 89 -4.54 38.08 0.12
N GLY A 90 -4.89 38.17 1.41
CA GLY A 90 -6.22 38.56 1.88
C GLY A 90 -7.29 37.48 1.67
N LEU A 91 -6.88 36.24 1.40
CA LEU A 91 -7.78 35.10 1.29
C LEU A 91 -7.92 34.40 2.66
N PRO A 92 -9.03 33.69 2.91
CA PRO A 92 -9.16 32.85 4.09
C PRO A 92 -8.06 31.77 4.13
N GLY A 93 -7.49 31.54 5.32
CA GLY A 93 -6.55 30.46 5.56
C GLY A 93 -7.14 29.08 5.28
N MET A 94 -6.26 28.08 5.06
CA MET A 94 -6.67 26.71 4.81
C MET A 94 -6.94 25.96 6.11
N THR A 95 -8.01 25.16 6.15
CA THR A 95 -8.33 24.32 7.30
C THR A 95 -7.41 23.09 7.34
N ILE A 96 -6.66 22.94 8.43
CA ILE A 96 -5.80 21.79 8.70
C ILE A 96 -6.57 20.85 9.64
N ASN A 97 -7.09 19.74 9.10
CA ASN A 97 -7.81 18.71 9.87
C ASN A 97 -6.91 17.52 10.22
#